data_AF-A0A644W4N1-F1
#
_entry.id   AF-A0A644W4N1-F1
#
_cell.length_a   1.000
_cell.length_b   1.000
_cell.length_c   1.000
_cell.angle_alpha   90.00
_cell.angle_beta   90.00
_cell.angle_gamma   90.00
#
_symmetry.space_group_name_H-M   'P 1'
#
loop_
_entity.id
_entity.type
_entity.pdbx_description
1 polymer ?
#
loop_
_entity_poly.entity_id
_entity_poly.type
_entity_poly.pdbx_seq_one_letter_code
_entity_poly.pdbx_strand_id
1 'polypeptide(L)'
;MISHEQLKTEGFQGFKTIRELQKNDIFLPDKMGVYLILAPDNFQVEFIENGTGGFFKGKNPNVSIDELTYNWVEDANILYIGKAGGSDSNATLFSRIKQYLNFGLNKPVGHWGGRYIWQLRNSGELIVCWKMLKDIEPASYEYALIDAFRKTYGKRPFANLKD
;
A
#
# COMPACT_ATOMS: atom_id res chain seq x y z
N MET A 1 -5.25 10.64 12.05
CA MET A 1 -5.75 9.36 11.47
C MET A 1 -7.07 9.55 10.72
N ILE A 2 -7.22 8.93 9.56
CA ILE A 2 -8.47 8.89 8.79
C ILE A 2 -9.32 7.68 9.21
N SER A 3 -10.64 7.82 9.34
CA SER A 3 -11.51 6.71 9.73
C SER A 3 -11.95 5.87 8.53
N HIS A 4 -12.29 4.60 8.77
CA HIS A 4 -12.90 3.75 7.74
C HIS A 4 -14.21 4.33 7.22
N GLU A 5 -15.03 4.94 8.08
CA GLU A 5 -16.30 5.55 7.66
C GLU A 5 -16.07 6.73 6.72
N GLN A 6 -15.07 7.58 7.01
CA GLN A 6 -14.71 8.66 6.09
C GLN A 6 -14.27 8.10 4.73
N LEU A 7 -13.39 7.10 4.71
CA LEU A 7 -12.95 6.47 3.45
C LEU A 7 -14.11 5.82 2.69
N LYS A 8 -15.07 5.20 3.37
CA LYS A 8 -16.29 4.66 2.75
C LYS A 8 -17.13 5.76 2.12
N THR A 9 -17.33 6.90 2.80
CA THR A 9 -18.04 8.05 2.21
C THR A 9 -17.30 8.63 1.00
N GLU A 10 -15.98 8.54 1.00
CA GLU A 10 -15.14 8.87 -0.15
C GLU A 10 -15.12 7.76 -1.22
N GLY A 11 -15.88 6.68 -1.07
CA GLY A 11 -16.05 5.61 -2.07
C GLY A 11 -14.95 4.55 -2.07
N PHE A 12 -14.13 4.47 -1.03
CA PHE A 12 -13.26 3.30 -0.80
C PHE A 12 -14.08 2.12 -0.31
N GLN A 13 -13.64 0.92 -0.68
CA GLN A 13 -14.26 -0.35 -0.36
C GLN A 13 -13.17 -1.40 -0.08
N GLY A 14 -13.58 -2.63 0.23
CA GLY A 14 -12.66 -3.74 0.47
C GLY A 14 -12.36 -3.93 1.95
N PHE A 15 -11.62 -3.00 2.56
CA PHE A 15 -11.22 -3.02 3.98
C PHE A 15 -10.92 -4.44 4.51
N LYS A 16 -10.00 -5.13 3.85
CA LYS A 16 -9.56 -6.49 4.20
C LYS A 16 -8.13 -6.49 4.65
N THR A 17 -7.81 -7.29 5.65
CA THR A 17 -6.42 -7.50 6.05
C THR A 17 -5.61 -8.14 4.92
N ILE A 18 -4.31 -7.85 4.86
CA ILE A 18 -3.38 -8.51 3.94
C ILE A 18 -3.48 -10.03 4.09
N ARG A 19 -3.57 -10.53 5.32
CA ARG A 19 -3.73 -11.96 5.62
C ARG A 19 -5.01 -12.56 5.03
N GLU A 20 -6.15 -11.87 5.10
CA GLU A 20 -7.39 -12.31 4.47
C GLU A 20 -7.25 -12.38 2.94
N LEU A 21 -6.64 -11.36 2.33
CA LEU A 21 -6.45 -11.29 0.87
C LEU A 21 -5.46 -12.32 0.33
N GLN A 22 -4.50 -12.77 1.15
CA GLN A 22 -3.55 -13.82 0.78
C GLN A 22 -4.15 -15.23 0.86
N LYS A 23 -5.13 -15.45 1.75
CA LYS A 23 -5.72 -16.78 2.02
C LYS A 23 -6.97 -17.08 1.20
N ASN A 24 -7.76 -16.06 0.87
CA ASN A 24 -9.07 -16.24 0.27
C ASN A 24 -9.06 -15.76 -1.20
N ASP A 25 -9.87 -16.40 -2.04
CA ASP A 25 -10.25 -15.86 -3.35
C ASP A 25 -11.21 -14.67 -3.16
N ILE A 26 -10.68 -13.55 -2.69
CA ILE A 26 -11.42 -12.31 -2.56
C ILE A 26 -11.55 -11.67 -3.95
N PHE A 27 -12.78 -11.31 -4.31
CA PHE A 27 -13.04 -10.56 -5.53
C PHE A 27 -12.39 -9.16 -5.43
N LEU A 28 -11.33 -8.96 -6.19
CA LEU A 28 -10.76 -7.64 -6.45
C LEU A 28 -11.26 -7.14 -7.81
N PRO A 29 -11.64 -5.87 -7.93
CA PRO A 29 -12.21 -5.35 -9.17
C PRO A 29 -11.17 -5.33 -10.30
N ASP A 30 -11.58 -5.79 -11.48
CA ASP A 30 -10.80 -5.67 -12.71
C ASP A 30 -11.02 -4.29 -13.36
N LYS A 31 -10.73 -3.24 -12.60
CA LYS A 31 -10.88 -1.82 -12.99
C LYS A 31 -9.66 -1.04 -12.55
N MET A 32 -9.42 0.11 -13.20
CA MET A 32 -8.44 1.08 -12.74
C MET A 32 -8.87 1.73 -11.43
N GLY A 33 -7.92 2.28 -10.68
CA GLY A 33 -8.20 2.96 -9.43
C GLY A 33 -6.99 3.17 -8.54
N VAL A 34 -7.26 3.45 -7.27
CA VAL A 34 -6.23 3.57 -6.23
C VAL A 34 -6.52 2.61 -5.08
N TYR A 35 -5.49 2.25 -4.33
CA TYR A 35 -5.59 1.43 -3.13
C TYR A 35 -4.69 1.98 -2.03
N LEU A 36 -5.12 1.79 -0.79
CA LEU A 36 -4.42 2.22 0.42
C LEU A 36 -4.04 0.99 1.24
N ILE A 37 -2.92 1.09 1.94
CA ILE A 37 -2.55 0.19 3.02
C ILE A 37 -2.65 0.97 4.32
N LEU A 38 -3.49 0.50 5.23
CA LEU A 38 -3.81 1.16 6.48
C LEU A 38 -3.30 0.35 7.67
N ALA A 39 -2.78 1.04 8.68
CA ALA A 39 -2.61 0.50 10.01
C ALA A 39 -3.98 0.45 10.72
N PRO A 40 -4.40 -0.69 11.30
CA PRO A 40 -5.56 -0.71 12.20
C PRO A 40 -5.28 0.09 13.48
N ASP A 41 -6.34 0.38 14.24
CA ASP A 41 -6.20 0.99 15.56
C ASP A 41 -5.32 0.11 16.47
N ASN A 42 -4.44 0.74 17.24
CA ASN A 42 -3.46 0.08 18.13
C ASN A 42 -2.47 -0.85 17.41
N PHE A 43 -2.24 -0.66 16.10
CA PHE A 43 -1.21 -1.39 15.38
C PHE A 43 0.17 -1.21 16.04
N GLN A 44 0.77 -2.32 16.48
CA GLN A 44 2.10 -2.30 17.07
C GLN A 44 3.16 -2.30 15.97
N VAL A 45 3.90 -1.20 15.89
CA VAL A 45 4.99 -1.04 14.93
C VAL A 45 6.22 -1.76 15.46
N GLU A 46 6.60 -2.83 14.76
CA GLU A 46 7.86 -3.52 14.99
C GLU A 46 8.53 -3.78 13.65
N PHE A 47 9.71 -3.19 13.47
CA PHE A 47 10.52 -3.37 12.28
C PHE A 47 11.39 -4.63 12.40
N ILE A 48 11.57 -5.34 11.28
CA ILE A 48 12.43 -6.52 11.18
C ILE A 48 13.47 -6.34 10.08
N GLU A 49 14.70 -6.84 10.33
CA GLU A 49 15.81 -6.72 9.37
C GLU A 49 15.51 -7.45 8.06
N ASN A 50 14.98 -8.66 8.17
CA ASN A 50 14.64 -9.52 7.05
C ASN A 50 13.12 -9.62 6.91
N GLY A 51 12.57 -8.74 6.07
CA GLY A 51 11.17 -8.72 5.72
C GLY A 51 10.77 -9.81 4.73
N THR A 52 9.48 -9.82 4.37
CA THR A 52 8.89 -10.82 3.47
C THR A 52 8.82 -10.38 2.00
N GLY A 53 9.42 -9.24 1.67
CA GLY A 53 9.46 -8.70 0.31
C GLY A 53 10.22 -9.61 -0.65
N GLY A 54 9.76 -9.67 -1.90
CA GLY A 54 10.31 -10.55 -2.93
C GLY A 54 11.59 -10.02 -3.59
N PHE A 55 12.53 -10.92 -3.85
CA PHE A 55 13.80 -10.64 -4.53
C PHE A 55 13.64 -10.59 -6.06
N PHE A 56 12.97 -9.56 -6.57
CA PHE A 56 12.77 -9.40 -8.01
C PHE A 56 14.07 -9.03 -8.73
N LYS A 57 14.45 -9.82 -9.74
CA LYS A 57 15.70 -9.66 -10.49
C LYS A 57 16.95 -9.63 -9.57
N GLY A 58 16.93 -10.42 -8.50
CA GLY A 58 18.06 -10.53 -7.55
C GLY A 58 18.26 -9.31 -6.64
N LYS A 59 17.35 -8.32 -6.65
CA LYS A 59 17.45 -7.14 -5.79
C LYS A 59 16.86 -7.43 -4.41
N ASN A 60 17.64 -7.19 -3.35
CA ASN A 60 17.17 -7.28 -1.97
C ASN A 60 16.23 -6.09 -1.66
N PRO A 61 14.96 -6.33 -1.27
CA PRO A 61 14.02 -5.24 -1.01
C PRO A 61 14.17 -4.62 0.38
N ASN A 62 14.91 -5.26 1.29
CA ASN A 62 15.09 -4.81 2.66
C ASN A 62 16.01 -3.58 2.73
N VAL A 63 15.74 -2.72 3.70
CA VAL A 63 16.56 -1.56 4.10
C VAL A 63 16.88 -1.62 5.60
N SER A 64 17.71 -0.70 6.10
CA SER A 64 18.06 -0.66 7.53
C SER A 64 16.86 -0.26 8.39
N ILE A 65 16.88 -0.65 9.67
CA ILE A 65 15.88 -0.22 10.66
C ILE A 65 15.87 1.30 10.81
N ASP A 66 17.04 1.95 10.72
CA ASP A 66 17.15 3.42 10.75
C ASP A 66 16.39 4.07 9.58
N GLU A 67 16.48 3.48 8.38
CA GLU A 67 15.75 3.98 7.21
C GLU A 67 14.24 3.80 7.38
N LEU A 68 13.79 2.68 7.94
CA LEU A 68 12.37 2.47 8.25
C LEU A 68 11.89 3.48 9.30
N THR A 69 12.66 3.65 10.37
CA THR A 69 12.33 4.59 11.47
C THR A 69 12.26 6.03 10.96
N TYR A 70 13.18 6.42 10.08
CA TYR A 70 13.17 7.76 9.48
C TYR A 70 11.93 8.03 8.62
N ASN A 71 11.47 7.02 7.87
CA ASN A 71 10.29 7.12 7.01
C ASN A 71 8.97 6.94 7.76
N TRP A 72 8.99 6.42 8.99
CA TRP A 72 7.79 6.28 9.79
C TRP A 72 7.17 7.66 10.08
N VAL A 73 5.83 7.71 10.07
CA VAL A 73 5.03 8.90 10.29
C VAL A 73 4.10 8.62 11.45
N GLU A 74 4.40 9.22 12.60
CA GLU A 74 3.53 9.12 13.79
C GLU A 74 2.14 9.70 13.50
N ASP A 75 1.12 9.17 14.19
CA ASP A 75 -0.29 9.58 14.11
C ASP A 75 -0.98 9.43 12.74
N ALA A 76 -0.27 8.88 11.75
CA ALA A 76 -0.78 8.54 10.43
C ALA A 76 -1.10 7.05 10.33
N ASN A 77 -2.33 6.73 9.92
CA ASN A 77 -2.73 5.34 9.68
C ASN A 77 -2.67 4.95 8.19
N ILE A 78 -2.48 5.87 7.24
CA ILE A 78 -2.20 5.52 5.84
C ILE A 78 -0.69 5.28 5.69
N LEU A 79 -0.30 4.04 5.44
CA LEU A 79 1.10 3.64 5.31
C LEU A 79 1.60 3.62 3.86
N TYR A 80 0.69 3.37 2.91
CA TYR A 80 1.02 3.33 1.49
C TYR A 80 -0.19 3.66 0.64
N ILE A 81 0.06 4.36 -0.48
CA ILE A 81 -0.92 4.69 -1.51
C ILE A 81 -0.36 4.17 -2.83
N GLY A 82 -1.16 3.38 -3.55
CA GLY A 82 -0.79 2.85 -4.85
C GLY A 82 -1.89 3.07 -5.90
N LYS A 83 -1.51 3.27 -7.16
CA LYS A 83 -2.42 3.28 -8.32
C LYS A 83 -2.44 1.96 -9.09
N ALA A 84 -3.53 1.74 -9.82
CA ALA A 84 -3.66 0.71 -10.82
C ALA A 84 -4.33 1.25 -12.08
N GLY A 85 -3.77 0.91 -13.25
CA GLY A 85 -4.24 1.37 -14.54
C GLY A 85 -3.86 2.82 -14.86
N GLY A 86 -4.53 3.38 -15.85
CA GLY A 86 -4.31 4.73 -16.36
C GLY A 86 -3.83 4.73 -17.80
N SER A 87 -3.58 5.92 -18.34
CA SER A 87 -3.05 6.10 -19.70
C SER A 87 -1.68 5.44 -19.92
N ASP A 88 -0.91 5.21 -18.85
CA ASP A 88 0.42 4.59 -18.87
C ASP A 88 0.42 3.07 -18.61
N SER A 89 -0.73 2.45 -18.30
CA SER A 89 -0.76 1.06 -17.84
C SER A 89 -2.13 0.39 -18.03
N ASN A 90 -2.12 -0.83 -18.56
CA ASN A 90 -3.29 -1.71 -18.59
C ASN A 90 -3.51 -2.49 -17.27
N ALA A 91 -2.79 -2.16 -16.20
CA ALA A 91 -2.98 -2.80 -14.90
C ALA A 91 -4.39 -2.49 -14.35
N THR A 92 -4.90 -3.37 -13.50
CA THR A 92 -6.17 -3.21 -12.80
C THR A 92 -5.93 -3.36 -11.31
N LEU A 93 -6.89 -2.95 -10.49
CA LEU A 93 -6.81 -3.13 -9.04
C LEU A 93 -6.58 -4.60 -8.71
N PHE A 94 -7.26 -5.53 -9.39
CA PHE A 94 -6.98 -6.96 -9.32
C PHE A 94 -5.51 -7.28 -9.57
N SER A 95 -4.96 -6.94 -10.74
CA SER A 95 -3.60 -7.35 -11.09
C SER A 95 -2.53 -6.67 -10.23
N ARG A 96 -2.71 -5.39 -9.88
CA ARG A 96 -1.74 -4.62 -9.08
C ARG A 96 -1.74 -5.02 -7.62
N ILE A 97 -2.91 -5.18 -6.99
CA ILE A 97 -2.99 -5.63 -5.59
C ILE A 97 -2.50 -7.08 -5.48
N LYS A 98 -2.87 -7.95 -6.43
CA LYS A 98 -2.33 -9.33 -6.47
C LYS A 98 -0.81 -9.35 -6.61
N GLN A 99 -0.24 -8.49 -7.44
CA GLN A 99 1.21 -8.34 -7.57
C GLN A 99 1.85 -7.86 -6.26
N TYR A 100 1.24 -6.89 -5.59
CA TYR A 100 1.69 -6.37 -4.29
C TYR A 100 1.70 -7.47 -3.21
N LEU A 101 0.60 -8.21 -3.07
CA LEU A 101 0.48 -9.31 -2.11
C LEU A 101 1.47 -10.44 -2.39
N ASN A 102 1.67 -10.79 -3.68
CA ASN A 102 2.66 -11.77 -4.08
C ASN A 102 4.09 -11.33 -3.73
N PHE A 103 4.40 -10.05 -3.90
CA PHE A 103 5.69 -9.50 -3.48
C PHE A 103 5.93 -9.70 -1.99
N GLY A 104 4.91 -9.46 -1.15
CA GLY A 104 4.97 -9.71 0.29
C GLY A 104 5.02 -11.19 0.71
N LEU A 105 4.89 -12.11 -0.24
CA LEU A 105 5.05 -13.57 -0.03
C LEU A 105 6.39 -14.06 -0.60
N ASN A 106 7.41 -13.19 -0.60
CA ASN A 106 8.74 -13.45 -1.15
C ASN A 106 8.76 -13.87 -2.63
N LYS A 107 7.69 -13.63 -3.41
CA LYS A 107 7.68 -14.01 -4.83
C LYS A 107 8.47 -12.97 -5.65
N PRO A 108 9.24 -13.41 -6.66
CA PRO A 108 10.06 -12.53 -7.48
C PRO A 108 9.19 -11.79 -8.51
N VAL A 109 8.39 -10.82 -8.06
CA VAL A 109 7.51 -9.99 -8.91
C VAL A 109 7.90 -8.52 -8.84
N GLY A 110 7.73 -7.78 -9.93
CA GLY A 110 8.16 -6.39 -10.02
C GLY A 110 7.25 -5.39 -9.31
N HIS A 111 7.18 -5.44 -7.97
CA HIS A 111 6.47 -4.46 -7.14
C HIS A 111 7.40 -3.84 -6.10
N TRP A 112 8.19 -2.86 -6.53
CA TRP A 112 9.20 -2.21 -5.69
C TRP A 112 8.65 -1.08 -4.80
N GLY A 113 7.52 -0.47 -5.21
CA GLY A 113 6.82 0.53 -4.42
C GLY A 113 6.15 -0.11 -3.20
N GLY A 114 6.10 0.57 -2.07
CA GLY A 114 5.48 0.00 -0.88
C GLY A 114 6.31 -1.08 -0.19
N ARG A 115 7.56 -1.33 -0.60
CA ARG A 115 8.37 -2.45 -0.10
C ARG A 115 8.65 -2.42 1.42
N TYR A 116 8.67 -1.23 2.03
CA TYR A 116 8.90 -1.07 3.48
C TYR A 116 7.80 -1.71 4.33
N ILE A 117 6.59 -1.87 3.79
CA ILE A 117 5.50 -2.58 4.47
C ILE A 117 5.92 -4.00 4.86
N TRP A 118 6.75 -4.64 4.05
CA TRP A 118 7.13 -6.04 4.27
C TRP A 118 8.23 -6.22 5.32
N GLN A 119 8.79 -5.13 5.86
CA GLN A 119 9.65 -5.13 7.04
C GLN A 119 8.90 -4.77 8.33
N LEU A 120 7.56 -4.74 8.31
CA LEU A 120 6.73 -4.72 9.51
C LEU A 120 6.41 -6.16 9.93
N ARG A 121 6.73 -6.53 11.19
CA ARG A 121 6.49 -7.89 11.71
C ARG A 121 5.05 -8.35 11.48
N ASN A 122 4.10 -7.48 11.77
CA ASN A 122 2.67 -7.77 11.71
C ASN A 122 2.03 -7.24 10.41
N SER A 123 2.77 -7.17 9.30
CA SER A 123 2.27 -6.65 8.02
C SER A 123 0.98 -7.35 7.54
N GLY A 124 0.76 -8.62 7.91
CA GLY A 124 -0.48 -9.34 7.62
C GLY A 124 -1.75 -8.75 8.24
N GLU A 125 -1.64 -7.91 9.28
CA GLU A 125 -2.78 -7.25 9.96
C GLU A 125 -3.17 -5.93 9.33
N LEU A 126 -2.30 -5.38 8.46
CA LEU A 126 -2.59 -4.15 7.73
C LEU A 126 -3.79 -4.34 6.81
N ILE A 127 -4.57 -3.28 6.67
CA ILE A 127 -5.83 -3.28 5.94
C ILE A 127 -5.61 -2.71 4.55
N VAL A 128 -6.12 -3.40 3.54
CA VAL A 128 -6.17 -2.94 2.16
C VAL A 128 -7.59 -2.46 1.86
N CYS A 129 -7.71 -1.23 1.38
CA CYS A 129 -8.94 -0.72 0.79
C CYS A 129 -8.64 -0.10 -0.58
N TRP A 130 -9.65 -0.02 -1.43
CA TRP A 130 -9.48 0.47 -2.81
C TRP A 130 -10.67 1.26 -3.28
N LYS A 131 -10.43 2.17 -4.23
CA LYS A 131 -11.45 2.97 -4.90
C LYS A 131 -11.29 2.79 -6.39
N MET A 132 -12.34 2.30 -7.05
CA MET A 132 -12.40 2.25 -8.51
C MET A 132 -12.53 3.68 -9.04
N LEU A 133 -11.78 4.01 -10.08
CA LEU A 133 -11.87 5.31 -10.75
C LEU A 133 -12.45 5.13 -12.14
N LYS A 134 -13.32 6.06 -12.52
CA LYS A 134 -13.91 6.17 -13.86
C LYS A 134 -13.63 7.58 -14.35
N ASP A 135 -13.16 7.70 -15.58
CA ASP A 135 -12.90 8.99 -16.26
C ASP A 135 -11.93 9.93 -15.51
N ILE A 136 -11.17 9.39 -14.55
CA ILE A 136 -10.14 10.10 -13.77
C ILE A 136 -8.85 9.30 -13.91
N GLU A 137 -7.76 9.99 -14.26
CA GLU A 137 -6.42 9.40 -14.36
C GLU A 137 -5.93 8.96 -12.96
N PRO A 138 -5.69 7.65 -12.73
CA PRO A 138 -5.26 7.15 -11.42
C PRO A 138 -3.97 7.78 -10.90
N ALA A 139 -3.03 8.15 -11.79
CA ALA A 139 -1.80 8.84 -11.40
C ALA A 139 -2.07 10.21 -10.78
N SER A 140 -2.97 11.00 -11.38
CA SER A 140 -3.35 12.32 -10.84
C SER A 140 -4.07 12.21 -9.50
N TYR A 141 -4.92 11.18 -9.34
CA TYR A 141 -5.64 10.95 -8.08
C TYR A 141 -4.71 10.45 -6.96
N GLU A 142 -3.81 9.51 -7.26
CA GLU A 142 -2.76 9.06 -6.33
C GLU A 142 -1.87 10.22 -5.87
N TYR A 143 -1.42 11.06 -6.81
CA TYR A 143 -0.64 12.24 -6.51
C TYR A 143 -1.38 13.19 -5.55
N ALA A 144 -2.66 13.47 -5.81
CA ALA A 144 -3.47 14.34 -4.96
C ALA A 144 -3.61 13.80 -3.53
N LEU A 145 -3.76 12.48 -3.37
CA LEU A 145 -3.81 11.85 -2.04
C LEU A 145 -2.45 11.95 -1.30
N ILE A 146 -1.35 11.69 -2.00
CA ILE A 146 0.00 11.81 -1.43
C ILE A 146 0.30 13.26 -1.06
N ASP A 147 -0.09 14.22 -1.90
CA ASP A 147 0.08 15.66 -1.63
C ASP A 147 -0.75 16.12 -0.42
N ALA A 148 -2.01 15.68 -0.31
CA ALA A 148 -2.84 15.94 0.86
C ALA A 148 -2.23 15.35 2.15
N PHE A 149 -1.69 14.13 2.07
CA PHE A 149 -0.97 13.51 3.17
C PHE A 149 0.26 14.35 3.57
N ARG A 150 1.07 14.79 2.60
CA ARG A 150 2.26 15.62 2.84
C ARG A 150 1.92 16.96 3.48
N LYS A 151 0.84 17.61 3.03
CA LYS A 151 0.35 18.86 3.64
C LYS A 151 -0.03 18.69 5.11
N THR A 152 -0.47 17.50 5.49
CA THR A 152 -0.90 17.18 6.86
C THR A 152 0.28 16.77 7.75
N TYR A 153 1.18 15.90 7.26
CA TYR A 153 2.22 15.25 8.08
C TYR A 153 3.65 15.69 7.75
N GLY A 154 3.86 16.55 6.76
CA GLY A 154 5.19 17.02 6.33
C GLY A 154 6.04 15.99 5.58
N LYS A 155 5.63 14.72 5.57
CA LYS A 155 6.29 13.59 4.88
C LYS A 155 5.30 12.85 3.99
N ARG A 156 5.79 11.95 3.14
CA ARG A 156 4.96 10.99 2.39
C ARG A 156 4.48 9.87 3.32
N PRO A 157 3.45 9.08 2.93
CA PRO A 157 3.14 7.83 3.62
C PRO A 157 4.38 6.94 3.71
N PHE A 158 4.51 6.23 4.82
CA PHE A 158 5.69 5.44 5.20
C PHE A 158 6.38 4.68 4.06
N ALA A 159 5.62 4.04 3.17
CA ALA A 159 6.16 3.19 2.11
C ALA A 159 6.06 3.79 0.68
N ASN A 160 5.74 5.09 0.54
CA ASN A 160 5.80 5.82 -0.72
C ASN A 160 7.17 6.49 -0.90
N LEU A 161 7.99 5.99 -1.85
CA LEU A 161 9.45 6.16 -1.83
C LEU A 161 10.02 7.08 -2.91
N LYS A 162 9.17 7.63 -3.77
CA LYS A 162 9.59 8.54 -4.84
C LYS A 162 8.76 9.81 -4.80
N ASP A 163 9.38 10.84 -5.35
CA ASP A 163 8.80 12.16 -5.59
C ASP A 163 7.88 12.20 -6.79
#